data_AF-A0A951JEZ1-F1
#
_entry.id   AF-A0A951JEZ1-F1
#
_cell.length_a   1.000
_cell.length_b   1.000
_cell.length_c   1.000
_cell.angle_alpha   90.00
_cell.angle_beta   90.00
_cell.angle_gamma   90.00
#
_symmetry.space_group_name_H-M   'P 1'
#
loop_
_entity.id
_entity.type
_entity.pdbx_description
1 polymer ?
#
loop_
_entity_poly.entity_id
_entity_poly.type
_entity_poly.pdbx_seq_one_letter_code
_entity_poly.pdbx_strand_id
1 'polypeptide(L)'
;MKCPVCDEAILVVADREGIEVDYCPDCRGVWLDRGELDKIVARSREEDEPGSRRPPESIERHREQREQHLASQRRDSTRLAEKLFDF
;
A
#
# COMPACT_ATOMS: atom_id res chain seq x y z
N MET A 1 32.05 6.71 -8.96
CA MET A 1 32.45 6.09 -10.25
C MET A 1 31.99 6.95 -11.43
N LYS A 2 32.48 6.74 -12.67
CA LYS A 2 31.95 7.48 -13.83
C LYS A 2 30.62 6.87 -14.29
N CYS A 3 29.68 7.72 -14.69
CA CYS A 3 28.43 7.27 -15.28
C CYS A 3 28.69 6.68 -16.69
N PRO A 4 28.23 5.47 -17.01
CA PRO A 4 28.42 4.89 -18.35
C PRO A 4 27.46 5.47 -19.41
N VAL A 5 26.52 6.32 -18.99
CA VAL A 5 25.60 7.05 -19.89
C VAL A 5 26.06 8.50 -20.10
N CYS A 6 26.80 9.07 -19.15
CA CYS A 6 27.29 10.44 -19.21
C CYS A 6 28.81 10.42 -19.01
N ASP A 7 29.58 10.58 -20.10
CA ASP A 7 31.04 10.39 -20.12
C ASP A 7 31.82 11.26 -19.10
N GLU A 8 31.24 12.39 -18.71
CA GLU A 8 31.85 13.38 -17.81
C GLU A 8 31.22 13.41 -16.41
N ALA A 9 30.10 12.71 -16.20
CA ALA A 9 29.39 12.75 -14.92
C ALA A 9 30.00 11.79 -13.90
N ILE A 10 30.25 12.30 -12.69
CA ILE A 10 30.65 11.50 -11.54
C ILE A 10 29.39 11.08 -10.78
N LEU A 11 29.25 9.76 -10.58
CA LEU A 11 28.20 9.18 -9.75
C LEU A 11 28.41 9.60 -8.30
N VAL A 12 27.31 10.03 -7.68
CA VAL A 12 27.24 10.47 -6.30
C VAL A 12 26.65 9.36 -5.46
N VAL A 13 27.35 9.01 -4.38
CA VAL A 13 26.90 8.02 -3.41
C VAL A 13 25.79 8.65 -2.56
N ALA A 14 24.66 7.96 -2.43
CA ALA A 14 23.57 8.33 -1.55
C ALA A 14 23.16 7.14 -0.69
N ASP A 15 22.93 7.37 0.60
CA ASP A 15 22.24 6.40 1.45
C ASP A 15 20.73 6.63 1.37
N ARG A 16 20.00 5.57 1.02
CA ARG A 16 18.55 5.54 0.94
C ARG A 16 18.07 4.38 1.81
N GLU A 17 17.62 4.73 3.02
CA GLU A 17 17.05 3.76 3.95
C GLU A 17 18.02 2.64 4.37
N GLY A 18 19.32 2.93 4.47
CA GLY A 18 20.36 1.94 4.78
C GLY A 18 20.82 1.13 3.57
N ILE A 19 20.48 1.57 2.36
CA ILE A 19 20.95 1.03 1.09
C ILE A 19 21.77 2.12 0.41
N GLU A 20 23.06 1.83 0.23
CA GLU A 20 23.96 2.68 -0.53
C GLU A 20 23.60 2.55 -2.01
N VAL A 21 23.46 3.68 -2.70
CA VAL A 21 23.13 3.73 -4.13
C VAL A 21 23.96 4.80 -4.82
N ASP A 22 24.44 4.50 -6.01
CA ASP A 22 25.15 5.47 -6.85
C ASP A 22 24.19 6.11 -7.84
N TYR A 23 24.00 7.44 -7.77
CA TYR A 23 23.13 8.15 -8.71
C TYR A 23 23.89 9.18 -9.54
N CYS A 24 23.50 9.33 -10.81
CA CYS A 24 24.02 10.36 -11.69
C CYS A 24 23.14 11.62 -11.60
N PRO A 25 23.68 12.81 -11.27
CA PRO A 25 22.88 14.03 -11.24
C PRO A 25 22.40 14.49 -12.63
N ASP A 26 23.11 14.11 -13.69
CA ASP A 26 22.84 14.60 -15.05
C ASP A 26 21.74 13.79 -15.75
N CYS A 27 21.84 12.47 -15.76
CA CYS A 27 20.83 11.60 -16.38
C CYS A 27 19.82 11.01 -15.40
N ARG A 28 20.02 11.18 -14.08
CA ARG A 28 19.20 10.57 -13.01
C ARG A 28 19.20 9.05 -13.02
N GLY A 29 20.18 8.42 -13.65
CA GLY A 29 20.39 6.97 -13.57
C GLY A 29 20.85 6.54 -12.18
N VAL A 30 20.37 5.39 -11.73
CA VAL A 30 20.75 4.78 -10.44
C VAL A 30 21.46 3.45 -10.70
N TRP A 31 22.57 3.25 -10.01
CA TRP A 31 23.46 2.10 -10.12
C TRP A 31 23.56 1.44 -8.75
N LEU A 32 23.48 0.11 -8.74
CA LEU A 32 23.41 -0.74 -7.55
C LEU A 32 24.42 -1.86 -7.69
N ASP A 33 25.07 -2.21 -6.58
CA ASP A 33 25.97 -3.35 -6.52
C ASP A 33 25.23 -4.68 -6.34
N ARG A 34 25.92 -5.78 -6.66
CA ARG A 34 25.43 -7.15 -6.47
C ARG A 34 25.33 -7.44 -4.96
N GLY A 35 24.15 -7.27 -4.40
CA GLY A 35 23.82 -7.47 -2.99
C GLY A 35 23.00 -6.32 -2.39
N GLU A 36 23.05 -5.13 -2.99
CA GLU A 36 22.18 -4.01 -2.63
C GLU A 36 20.78 -4.19 -3.22
N LEU A 37 20.71 -4.67 -4.46
CA LEU A 37 19.44 -5.01 -5.11
C LEU A 37 18.63 -6.01 -4.29
N ASP A 38 19.27 -7.02 -3.72
CA ASP A 38 18.60 -8.03 -2.90
C ASP A 38 17.99 -7.42 -1.63
N LYS A 39 18.66 -6.42 -1.03
CA LYS A 39 18.14 -5.67 0.13
C LYS A 39 16.90 -4.86 -0.25
N ILE A 40 16.92 -4.19 -1.41
CA ILE A 40 15.77 -3.42 -1.92
C ILE A 40 14.58 -4.36 -2.14
N VAL A 41 14.80 -5.51 -2.78
CA VAL A 41 13.74 -6.48 -3.09
C VAL A 41 13.17 -7.14 -1.84
N ALA A 42 14.00 -7.42 -0.84
CA ALA A 42 13.51 -7.96 0.43
C ALA A 42 12.58 -6.98 1.14
N ARG A 43 12.97 -5.70 1.22
CA ARG A 43 12.21 -4.66 1.92
C ARG A 43 10.93 -4.25 1.20
N SER A 44 10.96 -4.15 -0.13
CA SER A 44 9.75 -3.84 -0.90
C SER A 44 8.65 -4.90 -0.70
N ARG A 45 9.02 -6.16 -0.46
CA ARG A 45 8.07 -7.24 -0.16
C ARG A 45 7.46 -7.14 1.23
N GLU A 46 8.21 -6.64 2.21
CA GLU A 46 7.69 -6.37 3.56
C GLU A 46 6.69 -5.21 3.53
N GLU A 47 6.95 -4.16 2.76
CA GLU A 47 6.02 -3.04 2.59
C GLU A 47 4.76 -3.43 1.78
N ASP A 48 4.89 -4.39 0.86
CA ASP A 48 3.76 -4.95 0.09
C ASP A 48 2.96 -6.01 0.85
N GLU A 49 3.26 -6.28 2.13
CA GLU A 49 2.50 -7.22 2.94
C GLU A 49 1.00 -6.87 2.90
N PRO A 50 0.12 -7.83 2.57
CA PRO A 50 -1.32 -7.59 2.40
C PRO A 50 -2.06 -7.12 3.65
N GLY A 51 -1.37 -7.01 4.81
CA GLY A 51 -1.87 -6.42 6.05
C GLY A 51 -1.55 -4.93 6.26
N SER A 52 -0.62 -4.34 5.50
CA SER A 52 -0.20 -2.93 5.66
C SER A 52 -1.16 -1.95 4.96
N ARG A 53 -1.78 -2.38 3.86
CA ARG A 53 -2.74 -1.56 3.10
C ARG A 53 -4.07 -1.53 3.84
N ARG A 54 -4.24 -0.53 4.73
CA ARG A 54 -5.55 -0.24 5.31
C ARG A 54 -6.54 0.02 4.15
N PRO A 55 -7.71 -0.63 4.12
CA PRO A 55 -8.72 -0.35 3.11
C PRO A 55 -9.04 1.15 3.05
N PRO A 56 -9.32 1.72 1.87
CA PRO A 56 -9.81 3.09 1.78
C PRO A 56 -11.04 3.27 2.68
N GLU A 57 -11.10 4.36 3.46
CA GLU A 57 -12.23 4.64 4.37
C GLU A 57 -13.60 4.57 3.68
N SER A 58 -13.67 4.86 2.37
CA SER A 58 -14.90 4.78 1.59
C SER A 58 -15.48 3.36 1.52
N ILE A 59 -14.63 2.33 1.46
CA ILE A 59 -15.05 0.93 1.40
C ILE A 59 -15.62 0.50 2.75
N GLU A 60 -14.95 0.89 3.84
CA GLU A 60 -15.38 0.61 5.21
C GLU A 60 -16.75 1.25 5.51
N ARG A 61 -16.90 2.54 5.16
CA ARG A 61 -18.15 3.30 5.35
C ARG A 61 -19.33 2.68 4.59
N HIS A 62 -19.13 2.22 3.35
CA HIS A 62 -20.18 1.54 2.59
C HIS A 62 -20.59 0.19 3.22
N ARG A 63 -19.63 -0.56 3.76
CA ARG A 63 -19.91 -1.83 4.44
C ARG A 63 -20.75 -1.62 5.68
N GLU A 64 -20.39 -0.65 6.52
CA GLU A 64 -21.13 -0.29 7.73
C GLU A 64 -22.56 0.15 7.41
N GLN A 65 -22.75 1.02 6.39
CA GLN A 65 -24.07 1.45 5.94
C GLN A 65 -24.94 0.26 5.52
N ARG A 66 -24.36 -0.69 4.77
CA ARG A 66 -25.08 -1.90 4.34
C ARG A 66 -25.48 -2.77 5.52
N GLU A 67 -24.58 -2.98 6.49
CA GLU A 67 -24.87 -3.75 7.70
C GLU A 67 -25.96 -3.08 8.55
N GLN A 68 -25.92 -1.76 8.71
CA GLN A 68 -26.95 -0.99 9.40
C GLN A 68 -28.33 -1.12 8.72
N HIS A 69 -28.36 -1.05 7.38
CA HIS A 69 -29.61 -1.17 6.63
C HIS A 69 -30.23 -2.57 6.78
N LEU A 70 -29.41 -3.63 6.70
CA LEU A 70 -29.83 -5.01 6.96
C LEU A 70 -30.34 -5.22 8.40
N ALA A 71 -29.66 -4.61 9.39
CA ALA A 71 -30.06 -4.67 10.79
C ALA A 71 -31.37 -3.91 11.07
N SER A 72 -31.63 -2.80 10.35
CA SER A 72 -32.92 -2.10 10.41
C SER A 72 -34.02 -2.96 9.81
N GLN A 73 -33.80 -3.50 8.61
CA GLN A 73 -34.79 -4.33 7.91
C GLN A 73 -35.16 -5.59 8.70
N ARG A 74 -34.20 -6.24 9.36
CA ARG A 74 -34.48 -7.36 10.26
C ARG A 74 -35.37 -6.95 11.43
N ARG A 75 -35.09 -5.82 12.08
CA ARG A 75 -35.89 -5.31 13.22
C ARG A 75 -37.30 -4.95 12.79
N ASP A 76 -37.46 -4.27 11.66
CA ASP A 76 -38.77 -3.93 11.11
C ASP A 76 -39.56 -5.19 10.73
N SER A 77 -38.88 -6.19 10.15
CA SER A 77 -39.49 -7.48 9.84
C SER A 77 -39.91 -8.26 11.09
N THR A 78 -39.09 -8.30 12.14
CA THR A 78 -39.46 -8.92 13.42
C THR A 78 -40.67 -8.22 14.04
N ARG A 79 -40.68 -6.88 14.03
CA ARG A 79 -41.77 -6.06 14.56
C ARG A 79 -43.06 -6.20 13.76
N LEU A 80 -42.98 -6.37 12.45
CA LEU A 80 -44.13 -6.67 11.60
C LEU A 80 -44.65 -8.09 11.86
N ALA A 81 -43.77 -9.06 12.03
CA ALA A 81 -44.16 -10.43 12.36
C ALA A 81 -44.87 -10.50 13.72
N GLU A 82 -44.33 -9.85 14.76
CA GLU A 82 -44.98 -9.77 16.08
C GLU A 82 -46.39 -9.17 16.00
N LYS A 83 -46.56 -8.09 15.23
CA LYS A 83 -47.88 -7.47 15.01
C LYS A 83 -48.86 -8.34 14.21
N LEU A 84 -48.39 -9.36 13.50
CA LEU A 84 -49.22 -10.23 12.66
C LEU A 84 -49.76 -11.45 13.42
N PHE A 85 -49.14 -11.83 14.56
CA PHE A 85 -49.54 -12.98 15.39
C PHE A 85 -50.42 -12.61 16.60
N ASP A 86 -50.85 -11.34 16.70
CA ASP A 86 -51.62 -10.79 17.82
C ASP A 86 -53.16 -10.81 17.57
N PHE A 87 -53.69 -11.91 17.00
CA PHE A 87 -55.13 -12.15 16.78
C PHE A 87 -55.50 -13.60 17.14
#